data_AF-A0A2P8FZ50-F1
#
_entry.id   AF-A0A2P8FZ50-F1
#
_cell.length_a   1.000
_cell.length_b   1.000
_cell.length_c   1.000
_cell.angle_alpha   90.00
_cell.angle_beta   90.00
_cell.angle_gamma   90.00
#
_symmetry.space_group_name_H-M   'P 1'
#
loop_
_entity.id
_entity.type
_entity.pdbx_description
1 polymer ?
#
loop_
_entity_poly.entity_id
_entity_poly.type
_entity_poly.pdbx_seq_one_letter_code
_entity_poly.pdbx_strand_id
1 'polypeptide(L)'
;MGTDNLTSIIKQRRNIKPASMNGKKIPDQQVQELLELADWAPTHGYTEPWYFVVFSGDAVKRFCQDHADLYKANTPAEKFAQGSYDKLQQQGDLASHVIAICMKRGNKPAIPEVEEIASVACATQNLWLGATEKGFAGYWGSGGMTFHPAMKEYLSLREEDKVLGFFYLGYTDEQVPEGRRLKPKEEKVKWEK
;
A
#
# COMPACT_ATOMS: atom_id res chain seq x y z
N MET A 1 -7.58 16.12 21.33
CA MET A 1 -6.91 15.72 20.08
C MET A 1 -6.09 16.92 19.64
N GLY A 2 -4.79 16.91 19.93
CA GLY A 2 -3.92 18.00 19.46
C GLY A 2 -3.89 17.93 17.95
N THR A 3 -4.11 19.05 17.27
CA THR A 3 -3.94 19.16 15.82
C THR A 3 -2.46 18.93 15.53
N ASP A 4 -2.07 17.67 15.32
CA ASP A 4 -0.74 17.37 14.81
C ASP A 4 -0.62 18.08 13.48
N ASN A 5 0.26 19.09 13.41
CA ASN A 5 0.51 19.76 12.16
C ASN A 5 1.15 18.76 11.18
N LEU A 6 1.04 19.02 9.88
CA LEU A 6 1.54 18.14 8.82
C LEU A 6 3.00 17.67 9.04
N THR A 7 3.84 18.51 9.66
CA THR A 7 5.23 18.16 9.99
C THR A 7 5.30 17.00 10.99
N SER A 8 4.47 17.02 12.04
CA SER A 8 4.37 15.93 13.00
C SER A 8 3.91 14.64 12.33
N ILE A 9 2.84 14.69 11.51
CA ILE A 9 2.30 13.53 10.80
C ILE A 9 3.37 12.87 9.92
N ILE A 10 4.07 13.66 9.10
CA ILE A 10 5.16 13.16 8.22
C ILE A 10 6.26 12.50 9.05
N LYS A 11 6.63 13.07 10.20
CA LYS A 11 7.69 12.53 11.07
C LYS A 11 7.24 11.31 11.88
N GLN A 12 5.96 11.19 12.23
CA GLN A 12 5.43 10.12 13.06
C GLN A 12 4.97 8.89 12.27
N ARG A 13 4.57 9.04 11.00
CA ARG A 13 4.14 7.92 10.14
C ARG A 13 5.12 6.74 10.19
N ARG A 14 4.63 5.54 10.54
CA ARG A 14 5.42 4.29 10.56
C ARG A 14 4.78 3.20 9.72
N ASN A 15 5.60 2.21 9.42
CA ASN A 15 5.19 0.96 8.81
C ASN A 15 4.73 0.03 9.92
N ILE A 16 3.42 -0.15 10.08
CA ILE A 16 2.84 -1.09 11.04
C ILE A 16 2.34 -2.30 10.26
N LYS A 17 3.12 -3.38 10.27
CA LYS A 17 2.82 -4.58 9.48
C LYS A 17 1.49 -5.21 9.93
N PRO A 18 0.79 -5.94 9.05
CA PRO A 18 -0.46 -6.62 9.42
C PRO A 18 -0.34 -7.53 10.66
N ALA A 19 0.82 -8.16 10.88
CA ALA A 19 1.06 -9.00 12.05
C ALA A 19 0.97 -8.24 13.39
N SER A 20 1.11 -6.92 13.37
CA SER A 20 0.98 -6.02 14.52
C SER A 20 -0.41 -5.36 14.58
N MET A 21 -1.33 -5.69 13.67
CA MET A 21 -2.70 -5.20 13.70
C MET A 21 -3.59 -6.11 14.55
N ASN A 22 -4.74 -5.61 15.01
CA ASN A 22 -5.59 -6.28 16.00
C ASN A 22 -6.98 -6.71 15.49
N GLY A 23 -7.23 -6.65 14.17
CA GLY A 23 -8.50 -7.07 13.57
C GLY A 23 -9.69 -6.12 13.77
N LYS A 24 -9.56 -5.04 14.56
CA LYS A 24 -10.60 -3.99 14.69
C LYS A 24 -10.85 -3.34 13.34
N LYS A 25 -12.11 -2.99 13.08
CA LYS A 25 -12.56 -2.47 11.77
C LYS A 25 -12.66 -0.94 11.76
N ILE A 26 -12.06 -0.36 10.74
CA ILE A 26 -12.20 1.05 10.36
C ILE A 26 -13.54 1.18 9.60
N PRO A 27 -14.37 2.21 9.85
CA PRO A 27 -15.55 2.45 9.02
C PRO A 27 -15.18 2.73 7.55
N ASP A 28 -15.90 2.14 6.59
CA ASP A 28 -15.63 2.31 5.15
C ASP A 28 -15.59 3.78 4.72
N GLN A 29 -16.44 4.61 5.32
CA GLN A 29 -16.45 6.07 5.08
C GLN A 29 -15.10 6.71 5.40
N GLN A 30 -14.42 6.31 6.47
CA GLN A 30 -13.11 6.86 6.80
C GLN A 30 -12.04 6.39 5.82
N VAL A 31 -12.16 5.20 5.22
CA VAL A 31 -11.27 4.75 4.15
C VAL A 31 -11.54 5.51 2.85
N GLN A 32 -12.80 5.82 2.56
CA GLN A 32 -13.18 6.68 1.43
C GLN A 32 -12.56 8.08 1.55
N GLU A 33 -12.62 8.70 2.73
CA GLU A 33 -11.94 9.99 2.98
C GLU A 33 -10.43 9.93 2.71
N LEU A 34 -9.78 8.78 2.97
CA LEU A 34 -8.37 8.61 2.65
C LEU A 34 -8.10 8.49 1.15
N LEU A 35 -9.01 7.86 0.40
CA LEU A 35 -8.92 7.76 -1.06
C LEU A 35 -9.15 9.13 -1.71
N GLU A 36 -10.04 9.96 -1.16
CA GLU A 36 -10.20 11.35 -1.60
C GLU A 36 -8.90 12.15 -1.44
N LEU A 37 -8.15 11.94 -0.35
CA LEU A 37 -6.81 12.54 -0.20
C LEU A 37 -5.80 11.99 -1.22
N ALA A 38 -5.90 10.71 -1.56
CA ALA A 38 -5.04 10.09 -2.58
C ALA A 38 -5.23 10.74 -3.96
N ASP A 39 -6.46 11.14 -4.28
CA ASP A 39 -6.86 11.73 -5.56
C ASP A 39 -6.23 13.12 -5.81
N TRP A 40 -5.78 13.80 -4.76
CA TRP A 40 -5.04 15.06 -4.86
C TRP A 40 -3.54 14.90 -5.15
N ALA A 41 -3.11 13.74 -5.67
CA ALA A 41 -1.72 13.51 -6.04
C ALA A 41 -1.31 14.29 -7.29
N PRO A 42 -0.04 14.72 -7.41
CA PRO A 42 0.46 15.32 -8.63
C PRO A 42 0.52 14.28 -9.76
N THR A 43 0.11 14.68 -10.97
CA THR A 43 0.17 13.85 -12.18
C THR A 43 0.66 14.68 -13.38
N HIS A 44 1.75 14.26 -14.01
CA HIS A 44 2.20 14.88 -15.25
C HIS A 44 1.31 14.45 -16.41
N GLY A 45 0.93 15.40 -17.25
CA GLY A 45 0.04 15.14 -18.38
C GLY A 45 -1.40 14.85 -17.99
N TYR A 46 -1.79 15.06 -16.71
CA TYR A 46 -3.13 14.79 -16.20
C TYR A 46 -3.62 13.39 -16.59
N THR A 47 -2.82 12.37 -16.24
CA THR A 47 -3.16 10.98 -16.54
C THR A 47 -3.86 10.27 -15.41
N GLU A 48 -3.76 10.80 -14.18
CA GLU A 48 -4.41 10.28 -12.95
C GLU A 48 -4.31 8.75 -12.87
N PRO A 49 -3.07 8.18 -12.92
CA PRO A 49 -2.88 6.77 -13.22
C PRO A 49 -3.17 5.84 -12.03
N TRP A 50 -3.46 6.39 -10.85
CA TRP A 50 -3.75 5.62 -9.65
C TRP A 50 -5.06 4.87 -9.79
N TYR A 51 -5.02 3.57 -9.52
CA TYR A 51 -6.20 2.73 -9.47
C TYR A 51 -6.14 1.87 -8.21
N PHE A 52 -7.14 2.02 -7.35
CA PHE A 52 -7.20 1.35 -6.07
C PHE A 52 -8.32 0.31 -6.06
N VAL A 53 -7.98 -0.96 -5.84
CA VAL A 53 -8.98 -2.00 -5.58
C VAL A 53 -9.08 -2.21 -4.07
N VAL A 54 -10.23 -1.85 -3.49
CA VAL A 54 -10.44 -1.86 -2.04
C VAL A 54 -11.14 -3.16 -1.63
N PHE A 55 -10.54 -3.90 -0.72
CA PHE A 55 -11.11 -5.07 -0.07
C PHE A 55 -11.51 -4.70 1.37
N SER A 56 -12.78 -4.91 1.73
CA SER A 56 -13.35 -4.69 3.06
C SER A 56 -14.17 -5.91 3.52
N GLY A 57 -14.44 -6.00 4.82
CA GLY A 57 -15.21 -7.12 5.40
C GLY A 57 -14.63 -8.48 5.04
N ASP A 58 -15.48 -9.42 4.62
CA ASP A 58 -15.06 -10.77 4.22
C ASP A 58 -14.15 -10.78 2.98
N ALA A 59 -14.17 -9.73 2.17
CA ALA A 59 -13.32 -9.64 0.99
C ALA A 59 -11.83 -9.54 1.35
N VAL A 60 -11.50 -9.03 2.55
CA VAL A 60 -10.12 -8.99 3.07
C VAL A 60 -9.59 -10.42 3.24
N LYS A 61 -10.36 -11.27 3.92
CA LYS A 61 -9.98 -12.67 4.14
C LYS A 61 -9.89 -13.45 2.84
N ARG A 62 -10.86 -13.27 1.94
CA ARG A 62 -10.83 -13.90 0.61
C ARG A 62 -9.60 -13.47 -0.18
N PHE A 63 -9.31 -12.17 -0.25
CA PHE A 63 -8.12 -11.69 -0.96
C PHE A 63 -6.83 -12.29 -0.39
N CYS A 64 -6.66 -12.30 0.93
CA CYS A 64 -5.47 -12.86 1.57
C CYS A 64 -5.33 -14.38 1.34
N GLN A 65 -6.44 -15.11 1.34
CA GLN A 65 -6.48 -16.52 0.96
C GLN A 65 -6.09 -16.72 -0.51
N ASP A 66 -6.72 -15.99 -1.43
CA ASP A 66 -6.46 -16.08 -2.86
C ASP A 66 -5.00 -15.70 -3.18
N HIS A 67 -4.44 -14.70 -2.49
CA HIS A 67 -3.03 -14.32 -2.63
C HIS A 67 -2.09 -15.44 -2.17
N ALA A 68 -2.41 -16.13 -1.07
CA ALA A 68 -1.66 -17.28 -0.60
C ALA A 68 -1.75 -18.45 -1.59
N ASP A 69 -2.93 -18.73 -2.14
CA ASP A 69 -3.14 -19.81 -3.11
C ASP A 69 -2.44 -19.53 -4.45
N LEU A 70 -2.47 -18.28 -4.92
CA LEU A 70 -1.66 -17.84 -6.05
C LEU A 70 -0.16 -18.04 -5.77
N TYR A 71 0.31 -17.73 -4.56
CA TYR A 71 1.70 -17.97 -4.16
C TYR A 71 2.06 -19.46 -4.22
N LYS A 72 1.21 -20.33 -3.67
CA LYS A 72 1.41 -21.78 -3.70
C LYS A 72 1.41 -22.34 -5.12
N ALA A 73 0.50 -21.89 -5.97
CA ALA A 73 0.34 -22.41 -7.33
C ALA A 73 1.46 -21.99 -8.29
N ASN A 74 2.09 -20.84 -8.06
CA ASN A 74 3.05 -20.24 -9.00
C ASN A 74 4.50 -20.20 -8.47
N THR A 75 4.74 -20.65 -7.24
CA THR A 75 6.10 -20.74 -6.69
C THR A 75 6.66 -22.15 -6.91
N PRO A 76 7.84 -22.30 -7.54
CA PRO A 76 8.49 -23.60 -7.66
C PRO A 76 8.66 -24.28 -6.29
N ALA A 77 8.51 -25.60 -6.23
CA ALA A 77 8.47 -26.35 -4.97
C ALA A 77 9.72 -26.09 -4.10
N GLU A 78 10.90 -26.01 -4.69
CA GLU A 78 12.17 -25.71 -4.04
C GLU A 78 12.28 -24.29 -3.46
N LYS A 79 11.43 -23.35 -3.89
CA LYS A 79 11.36 -21.97 -3.37
C LYS A 79 10.11 -21.74 -2.52
N PHE A 80 9.19 -22.70 -2.47
CA PHE A 80 7.98 -22.59 -1.69
C PHE A 80 8.30 -22.64 -0.20
N ALA A 81 7.82 -21.66 0.54
CA ALA A 81 7.95 -21.60 1.99
C ALA A 81 6.56 -21.59 2.62
N GLN A 82 6.24 -22.63 3.40
CA GLN A 82 4.94 -22.73 4.09
C GLN A 82 4.67 -21.50 4.98
N GLY A 83 5.69 -20.99 5.68
CA GLY A 83 5.54 -19.78 6.50
C GLY A 83 5.18 -18.52 5.70
N SER A 84 5.53 -18.44 4.41
CA SER A 84 5.08 -17.33 3.54
C SER A 84 3.62 -17.48 3.16
N TYR A 85 3.16 -18.70 2.88
CA TYR A 85 1.76 -19.02 2.61
C TYR A 85 0.88 -18.69 3.83
N ASP A 86 1.23 -19.24 4.99
CA ASP A 86 0.47 -19.05 6.24
C ASP A 86 0.41 -17.56 6.60
N LYS A 87 1.53 -16.86 6.42
CA LYS A 87 1.59 -15.42 6.66
C LYS A 87 0.65 -14.65 5.73
N LEU A 88 0.63 -14.94 4.42
CA LEU A 88 -0.28 -14.25 3.50
C LEU A 88 -1.74 -14.43 3.90
N GLN A 89 -2.12 -15.65 4.28
CA GLN A 89 -3.47 -15.98 4.72
C GLN A 89 -3.85 -15.24 6.02
N GLN A 90 -3.01 -15.33 7.05
CA GLN A 90 -3.27 -14.74 8.38
C GLN A 90 -3.43 -13.22 8.36
N GLN A 91 -2.86 -12.53 7.37
CA GLN A 91 -3.03 -11.07 7.23
C GLN A 91 -4.50 -10.67 7.11
N GLY A 92 -5.35 -11.55 6.56
CA GLY A 92 -6.77 -11.29 6.37
C GLY A 92 -7.57 -11.21 7.67
N ASP A 93 -7.09 -11.83 8.74
CA ASP A 93 -7.73 -11.80 10.06
C ASP A 93 -7.37 -10.53 10.85
N LEU A 94 -6.18 -9.97 10.58
CA LEU A 94 -5.62 -8.87 11.37
C LEU A 94 -5.88 -7.50 10.75
N ALA A 95 -5.98 -7.41 9.42
CA ALA A 95 -6.25 -6.16 8.73
C ALA A 95 -7.74 -5.78 8.77
N SER A 96 -8.02 -4.48 8.80
CA SER A 96 -9.36 -3.94 8.57
C SER A 96 -9.70 -3.95 7.08
N HIS A 97 -8.78 -3.43 6.27
CA HIS A 97 -8.90 -3.28 4.81
C HIS A 97 -7.58 -3.63 4.14
N VAL A 98 -7.67 -4.07 2.90
CA VAL A 98 -6.53 -4.15 1.98
C VAL A 98 -6.85 -3.35 0.74
N ILE A 99 -5.91 -2.54 0.27
CA ILE A 99 -6.05 -1.77 -0.96
C ILE A 99 -4.95 -2.23 -1.91
N ALA A 100 -5.32 -2.84 -3.04
CA ALA A 100 -4.35 -3.06 -4.11
C ALA A 100 -4.00 -1.70 -4.74
N ILE A 101 -2.71 -1.38 -4.73
CA ILE A 101 -2.16 -0.17 -5.34
C ILE A 101 -1.80 -0.53 -6.77
N CYS A 102 -2.59 -0.06 -7.72
CA CYS A 102 -2.38 -0.33 -9.13
C CYS A 102 -2.09 0.97 -9.89
N MET A 103 -1.36 0.84 -10.98
CA MET A 103 -1.20 1.88 -12.00
C MET A 103 -1.96 1.42 -13.23
N LYS A 104 -2.97 2.18 -13.65
CA LYS A 104 -3.59 2.01 -14.97
C LYS A 104 -2.86 2.87 -15.97
N ARG A 105 -2.20 2.23 -16.94
CA ARG A 105 -1.36 2.92 -17.91
C ARG A 105 -2.24 3.70 -18.89
N GLY A 106 -2.00 5.00 -19.00
CA GLY A 106 -2.69 5.85 -19.97
C GLY A 106 -2.25 5.61 -21.42
N ASN A 107 -2.99 6.19 -22.37
CA ASN A 107 -2.70 6.10 -23.80
C ASN A 107 -1.77 7.22 -24.32
N LYS A 108 -1.07 7.93 -23.42
CA LYS A 108 -0.18 9.05 -23.76
C LYS A 108 1.27 8.56 -23.82
N PRO A 109 1.81 8.15 -24.99
CA PRO A 109 3.14 7.55 -25.08
C PRO A 109 4.26 8.51 -24.71
N ALA A 110 4.01 9.82 -24.80
CA ALA A 110 4.96 10.87 -24.42
C ALA A 110 5.20 10.95 -22.90
N ILE A 111 4.34 10.37 -22.06
CA ILE A 111 4.51 10.35 -20.60
C ILE A 111 5.32 9.10 -20.22
N PRO A 112 6.56 9.23 -19.71
CA PRO A 112 7.33 8.10 -19.23
C PRO A 112 6.57 7.30 -18.15
N GLU A 113 6.65 5.98 -18.21
CA GLU A 113 5.99 5.08 -17.24
C GLU A 113 6.39 5.40 -15.78
N VAL A 114 7.67 5.74 -15.57
CA VAL A 114 8.20 6.08 -14.24
C VAL A 114 7.49 7.27 -13.60
N GLU A 115 7.01 8.22 -14.39
CA GLU A 115 6.28 9.39 -13.88
C GLU A 115 4.89 9.01 -13.37
N GLU A 116 4.23 8.07 -14.04
CA GLU A 116 2.95 7.54 -13.58
C GLU A 116 3.12 6.69 -12.32
N ILE A 117 4.16 5.85 -12.25
CA ILE A 117 4.51 5.11 -11.03
C ILE A 117 4.75 6.08 -9.87
N ALA A 118 5.50 7.17 -10.10
CA ALA A 118 5.76 8.19 -9.08
C ALA A 118 4.46 8.88 -8.62
N SER A 119 3.56 9.17 -9.56
CA SER A 119 2.24 9.73 -9.27
C SER A 119 1.40 8.81 -8.37
N VAL A 120 1.34 7.51 -8.67
CA VAL A 120 0.64 6.53 -7.79
C VAL A 120 1.31 6.41 -6.42
N ALA A 121 2.65 6.52 -6.34
CA ALA A 121 3.36 6.53 -5.07
C ALA A 121 3.03 7.77 -4.23
N CYS A 122 2.87 8.94 -4.85
CA CYS A 122 2.38 10.15 -4.18
C CYS A 122 0.94 9.98 -3.68
N ALA A 123 0.03 9.44 -4.50
CA ALA A 123 -1.35 9.16 -4.10
C ALA A 123 -1.40 8.24 -2.87
N THR A 124 -0.62 7.16 -2.89
CA THR A 124 -0.50 6.23 -1.76
C THR A 124 0.09 6.92 -0.52
N GLN A 125 1.05 7.82 -0.69
CA GLN A 125 1.64 8.56 0.42
C GLN A 125 0.66 9.57 1.03
N ASN A 126 -0.18 10.24 0.23
CA ASN A 126 -1.25 11.12 0.74
C ASN A 126 -2.24 10.33 1.60
N LEU A 127 -2.71 9.19 1.08
CA LEU A 127 -3.56 8.25 1.83
C LEU A 127 -2.93 7.85 3.16
N TRP A 128 -1.63 7.53 3.16
CA TRP A 128 -0.94 7.10 4.37
C TRP A 128 -0.77 8.22 5.41
N LEU A 129 -0.57 9.45 4.97
CA LEU A 129 -0.51 10.60 5.86
C LEU A 129 -1.88 10.84 6.52
N GLY A 130 -2.97 10.79 5.74
CA GLY A 130 -4.33 10.85 6.30
C GLY A 130 -4.63 9.69 7.26
N ALA A 131 -4.16 8.48 6.94
CA ALA A 131 -4.31 7.33 7.83
C ALA A 131 -3.59 7.57 9.17
N THR A 132 -2.40 8.17 9.11
CA THR A 132 -1.61 8.50 10.31
C THR A 132 -2.30 9.58 11.15
N GLU A 133 -2.85 10.61 10.52
CA GLU A 133 -3.64 11.66 11.20
C GLU A 133 -4.84 11.06 11.95
N LYS A 134 -5.54 10.09 11.36
CA LYS A 134 -6.68 9.39 11.97
C LYS A 134 -6.26 8.32 13.00
N GLY A 135 -4.96 8.12 13.22
CA GLY A 135 -4.44 7.14 14.17
C GLY A 135 -4.53 5.68 13.67
N PHE A 136 -4.61 5.46 12.36
CA PHE A 136 -4.67 4.12 11.77
C PHE A 136 -3.26 3.53 11.59
N ALA A 137 -3.16 2.22 11.78
CA ALA A 137 -2.03 1.44 11.34
C ALA A 137 -2.05 1.32 9.80
N GLY A 138 -0.91 1.58 9.17
CA GLY A 138 -0.75 1.49 7.72
C GLY A 138 0.54 0.75 7.33
N TYR A 139 0.46 -0.06 6.28
CA TYR A 139 1.61 -0.74 5.70
C TYR A 139 1.45 -0.97 4.20
N TRP A 140 2.34 -0.37 3.42
CA TRP A 140 2.56 -0.73 2.03
C TRP A 140 3.59 -1.86 1.93
N GLY A 141 3.17 -3.03 1.42
CA GLY A 141 4.04 -4.15 1.09
C GLY A 141 3.90 -4.64 -0.35
N SER A 142 4.99 -5.17 -0.92
CA SER A 142 5.05 -5.73 -2.28
C SER A 142 5.46 -7.21 -2.30
N GLY A 143 5.28 -7.93 -1.18
CA GLY A 143 5.62 -9.35 -1.06
C GLY A 143 4.67 -10.29 -1.81
N GLY A 144 4.95 -11.60 -1.71
CA GLY A 144 4.16 -12.64 -2.35
C GLY A 144 4.10 -12.46 -3.87
N MET A 145 2.90 -12.56 -4.43
CA MET A 145 2.63 -12.48 -5.87
C MET A 145 2.48 -11.08 -6.45
N THR A 146 2.81 -10.02 -5.70
CA THR A 146 2.57 -8.62 -6.11
C THR A 146 2.97 -8.33 -7.57
N PHE A 147 4.18 -8.69 -7.97
CA PHE A 147 4.71 -8.40 -9.31
C PHE A 147 4.55 -9.56 -10.30
N HIS A 148 3.89 -10.64 -9.91
CA HIS A 148 3.69 -11.79 -10.77
C HIS A 148 2.49 -11.57 -11.71
N PRO A 149 2.53 -12.03 -12.98
CA PRO A 149 1.42 -11.89 -13.93
C PRO A 149 0.08 -12.39 -13.39
N ALA A 150 0.08 -13.52 -12.67
CA ALA A 150 -1.13 -14.08 -12.05
C ALA A 150 -1.88 -13.10 -11.12
N MET A 151 -1.19 -12.16 -10.47
CA MET A 151 -1.84 -11.13 -9.66
C MET A 151 -2.48 -10.03 -10.52
N LYS A 152 -1.90 -9.69 -11.66
CA LYS A 152 -2.54 -8.78 -12.63
C LYS A 152 -3.82 -9.40 -13.18
N GLU A 153 -3.79 -10.70 -13.52
CA GLU A 153 -4.95 -11.45 -13.97
C GLU A 153 -6.05 -11.49 -12.90
N TYR A 154 -5.69 -11.81 -11.65
CA TYR A 154 -6.61 -11.79 -10.51
C TYR A 154 -7.30 -10.42 -10.33
N LEU A 155 -6.56 -9.32 -10.51
CA LEU A 155 -7.08 -7.96 -10.41
C LEU A 155 -7.71 -7.43 -11.71
N SER A 156 -7.83 -8.26 -12.76
CA SER A 156 -8.37 -7.89 -14.07
C SER A 156 -7.67 -6.67 -14.70
N LEU A 157 -6.35 -6.62 -14.55
CA LEU A 157 -5.50 -5.57 -15.10
C LEU A 157 -4.97 -5.95 -16.49
N ARG A 158 -4.74 -4.94 -17.34
CA ARG A 158 -4.15 -5.15 -18.67
C ARG A 158 -2.65 -5.46 -18.57
N GLU A 159 -2.04 -5.80 -19.70
CA GLU A 159 -0.61 -6.13 -19.76
C GLU A 159 0.26 -4.94 -19.34
N GLU A 160 -0.09 -3.74 -19.80
CA GLU A 160 0.58 -2.47 -19.56
C GLU A 160 0.34 -1.89 -18.15
N ASP A 161 -0.72 -2.34 -17.47
CA ASP A 161 -1.04 -1.93 -16.12
C ASP A 161 -0.07 -2.60 -15.11
N LYS A 162 0.11 -1.99 -13.94
CA LYS A 162 0.99 -2.52 -12.89
C LYS A 162 0.30 -2.66 -11.56
N VAL A 163 0.74 -3.66 -10.80
CA VAL A 163 0.50 -3.75 -9.36
C VAL A 163 1.76 -3.25 -8.66
N LEU A 164 1.64 -2.23 -7.83
CA LEU A 164 2.76 -1.61 -7.11
C LEU A 164 2.84 -2.09 -5.65
N GLY A 165 1.82 -2.83 -5.18
CA GLY A 165 1.77 -3.41 -3.86
C GLY A 165 0.37 -3.41 -3.28
N PHE A 166 0.31 -3.74 -2.01
CA PHE A 166 -0.91 -3.75 -1.22
C PHE A 166 -0.72 -2.87 0.00
N PHE A 167 -1.68 -1.98 0.22
CA PHE A 167 -1.76 -1.16 1.40
C PHE A 167 -2.71 -1.82 2.41
N TYR A 168 -2.17 -2.27 3.53
CA TYR A 168 -2.94 -2.82 4.64
C TYR A 168 -3.27 -1.70 5.61
N LEU A 169 -4.55 -1.60 5.99
CA LEU A 169 -5.06 -0.65 6.98
C LEU A 169 -5.68 -1.40 8.15
N GLY A 170 -5.53 -0.87 9.35
CA GLY A 170 -6.16 -1.41 10.55
C GLY A 170 -5.87 -0.57 11.79
N TYR A 171 -6.04 -1.19 12.95
CA TYR A 171 -5.60 -0.63 14.23
C TYR A 171 -4.50 -1.51 14.82
N THR A 172 -3.66 -0.92 15.65
CA THR A 172 -2.66 -1.62 16.46
C THR A 172 -2.82 -1.16 17.90
N ASP A 173 -2.62 -2.08 18.85
CA ASP A 173 -2.48 -1.73 20.26
C ASP A 173 -0.99 -1.66 20.67
N GLU A 174 -0.07 -1.91 19.73
CA GLU A 174 1.37 -1.78 19.96
C GLU A 174 1.79 -0.31 19.98
N GLN A 175 2.83 -0.01 20.75
CA GLN A 175 3.43 1.32 20.75
C GLN A 175 4.11 1.59 19.40
N VAL A 176 3.72 2.68 18.74
CA VAL A 176 4.33 3.09 17.48
C VAL A 176 5.79 3.49 17.73
N PRO A 177 6.77 2.85 17.08
CA PRO A 177 8.18 3.10 17.36
C PRO A 177 8.62 4.48 16.88
N GLU A 178 9.63 5.04 17.56
CA GLU A 178 10.27 6.27 17.10
C GLU A 178 10.94 6.09 15.73
N GLY A 179 11.00 7.20 14.99
CA GLY A 179 11.48 7.23 13.62
C GLY A 179 12.97 7.42 13.60
N ARG A 180 13.67 6.56 12.88
CA ARG A 180 15.11 6.71 12.66
C ARG A 180 15.47 6.90 11.20
N ARG A 181 16.60 7.56 10.96
CA ARG A 181 17.29 7.59 9.66
C ARG A 181 18.69 7.02 9.88
N LEU A 182 19.06 6.05 9.06
CA LEU A 182 20.35 5.36 9.19
C LEU A 182 21.51 6.23 8.68
N LYS A 183 21.24 7.04 7.65
CA LYS A 183 22.20 7.96 7.06
C LYS A 183 21.82 9.41 7.37
N PRO A 184 22.79 10.29 7.65
CA PRO A 184 22.57 11.74 7.78
C PRO A 184 21.96 12.34 6.50
N LYS A 185 21.43 13.58 6.59
CA LYS A 185 20.77 14.24 5.46
C LYS A 185 21.78 14.67 4.40
N GLU A 186 22.98 15.03 4.85
CA GLU A 186 24.09 15.57 4.09
C GLU A 186 24.61 14.57 3.05
N GLU A 187 24.51 13.26 3.32
CA GLU A 187 24.81 12.19 2.35
C GLU A 187 23.79 12.09 1.19
N LYS A 188 22.66 12.79 1.29
CA LYS A 188 21.53 12.66 0.34
C LYS A 188 21.20 13.97 -0.38
N VAL A 189 21.92 15.05 -0.07
CA VAL A 189 21.65 16.40 -0.58
C VAL A 189 22.96 17.09 -0.88
N LYS A 190 23.13 17.49 -2.15
CA LYS A 190 24.22 18.36 -2.60
C LYS A 190 23.63 19.71 -3.02
N TRP A 191 24.18 20.80 -2.50
CA TRP A 191 23.85 22.16 -2.94
C TRP A 191 24.96 22.64 -3.87
N GLU A 192 24.63 22.90 -5.13
CA GLU A 192 25.48 23.63 -6.06
C GLU A 192 25.02 25.10 -6.02
N LYS A 193 25.96 26.04 -5.90
CA LYS A 193 25.67 27.48 -5.84
C LYS A 193 26.29 28.20 -7.02
#